data_AF-A0A1J1H8E1-F1
#
_entry.id   AF-A0A1J1H8E1-F1
#
_cell.length_a   1.000
_cell.length_b   1.000
_cell.length_c   1.000
_cell.angle_alpha   90.00
_cell.angle_beta   90.00
_cell.angle_gamma   90.00
#
_symmetry.space_group_name_H-M   'P 1'
#
loop_
_entity.id
_entity.type
_entity.pdbx_description
1 polymer ?
#
loop_
_entity_poly.entity_id
_entity_poly.type
_entity_poly.pdbx_seq_one_letter_code
_entity_poly.pdbx_strand_id
1 'polypeptide(L)'
;MFNFYVLRFFFNSFHYEKLSKKLIENVIKTGTFCRTMLPIFIPISIYQFIRQIDKDRYSEELLYEYSKSDNLKSFYDSSMKNNDKNWRIQYDLYLIDKEVNS
;
A
#
# COMPACT_ATOMS: atom_id res chain seq x y z
N MET A 1 3.04 16.88 -24.18
CA MET A 1 2.94 18.35 -23.98
C MET A 1 1.63 18.61 -23.24
N PHE A 2 1.67 18.76 -21.91
CA PHE A 2 0.45 18.93 -21.10
C PHE A 2 -0.23 20.26 -21.47
N ASN A 3 -1.52 20.20 -21.82
CA ASN A 3 -2.28 21.35 -22.31
C ASN A 3 -2.66 22.26 -21.14
N PHE A 4 -1.75 23.18 -20.79
CA PHE A 4 -1.90 24.16 -19.69
C PHE A 4 -3.16 25.02 -19.80
N TYR A 5 -3.75 25.17 -20.99
CA TYR A 5 -4.99 25.93 -21.18
C TYR A 5 -6.21 25.28 -20.53
N VAL A 6 -6.30 23.94 -20.57
CA VAL A 6 -7.42 23.20 -19.97
C VAL A 6 -7.36 23.32 -18.45
N LEU A 7 -6.19 23.06 -17.86
CA LEU A 7 -5.95 23.23 -16.43
C LEU A 7 -6.24 24.66 -15.97
N ARG A 8 -5.78 25.68 -16.70
CA ARG A 8 -6.03 27.08 -16.36
C ARG A 8 -7.51 27.46 -16.40
N PHE A 9 -8.28 26.90 -17.34
CA PHE A 9 -9.73 27.10 -17.38
C PHE A 9 -10.43 26.44 -16.18
N PHE A 10 -10.02 25.21 -15.83
CA PHE A 10 -10.50 24.54 -14.62
C PHE A 10 -10.20 25.37 -13.36
N PHE A 11 -8.96 25.81 -13.16
CA PHE A 11 -8.58 26.64 -12.00
C PHE A 11 -9.30 28.01 -11.96
N ASN A 12 -9.55 28.63 -13.11
CA ASN A 12 -10.33 29.88 -13.17
C ASN A 12 -11.82 29.69 -12.80
N SER A 13 -12.37 28.49 -13.00
CA SER A 13 -13.75 28.15 -12.61
C SER A 13 -13.89 27.86 -11.11
N PHE A 14 -12.80 27.44 -10.46
CA PHE A 14 -12.70 27.20 -9.01
C PHE A 14 -12.48 28.49 -8.18
N HIS A 15 -12.88 29.66 -8.69
CA HIS A 15 -12.89 30.87 -7.88
C HIS A 15 -13.96 30.77 -6.78
N TYR A 16 -13.57 31.06 -5.54
CA TYR A 16 -14.43 30.95 -4.35
C TYR A 16 -15.75 31.74 -4.49
N GLU A 17 -15.73 32.82 -5.27
CA GLU A 17 -16.89 33.68 -5.53
C GLU A 17 -17.96 33.05 -6.44
N LYS A 18 -17.59 32.08 -7.30
CA LYS A 18 -18.51 31.38 -8.21
C LYS A 18 -19.01 30.04 -7.67
N LEU A 19 -18.48 29.57 -6.54
CA LEU A 19 -18.85 28.30 -5.95
C LEU A 19 -20.10 28.41 -5.08
N SER A 20 -20.98 27.41 -5.16
CA SER A 20 -22.17 27.35 -4.31
C SER A 20 -21.76 27.28 -2.84
N LYS A 21 -22.38 28.12 -2.00
CA LYS A 21 -22.13 28.20 -0.55
C LYS A 21 -22.24 26.83 0.13
N LYS A 22 -23.13 25.96 -0.35
CA LYS A 22 -23.32 24.59 0.15
C LYS A 22 -22.11 23.67 -0.13
N LEU A 23 -21.46 23.84 -1.28
CA LEU A 23 -20.25 23.08 -1.62
C LEU A 23 -19.07 23.52 -0.75
N ILE A 24 -18.91 24.83 -0.55
CA ILE A 24 -17.88 25.38 0.33
C ILE A 24 -18.04 24.84 1.76
N GLU A 25 -19.26 24.86 2.30
CA GLU A 25 -19.54 24.33 3.64
C GLU A 25 -19.23 22.83 3.75
N ASN A 26 -19.60 22.03 2.74
CA ASN A 26 -19.31 20.59 2.72
C ASN A 26 -17.81 20.30 2.60
N VAL A 27 -17.06 21.09 1.81
CA VAL A 27 -15.60 20.95 1.70
C VAL A 27 -14.92 21.32 3.03
N ILE A 28 -15.38 22.39 3.68
CA ILE A 28 -14.87 22.78 5.01
C ILE A 28 -15.16 21.68 6.04
N LYS A 29 -16.39 21.17 6.10
CA LYS A 29 -16.78 20.06 6.98
C LYS A 29 -15.96 18.79 6.74
N THR A 30 -15.69 18.46 5.48
CA THR A 30 -14.86 17.31 5.11
C THR A 30 -13.41 17.55 5.50
N GLY A 31 -12.89 18.76 5.27
CA GLY A 31 -11.53 19.14 5.65
C GLY A 31 -11.32 19.12 7.17
N THR A 32 -12.29 19.59 7.96
CA THR A 32 -12.24 19.50 9.41
C THR A 32 -12.33 18.06 9.90
N PHE A 33 -13.23 17.25 9.32
CA PHE A 33 -13.31 15.81 9.62
C PHE A 33 -12.00 15.08 9.32
N CYS A 34 -11.37 15.31 8.17
CA CYS A 34 -10.07 14.71 7.86
C CYS A 34 -8.99 15.11 8.88
N ARG A 35 -8.95 16.37 9.33
CA ARG A 35 -7.99 16.81 10.35
C ARG A 35 -8.25 16.19 11.72
N THR A 36 -9.51 15.95 12.10
CA THR A 36 -9.84 15.30 13.37
C THR A 36 -9.66 13.78 13.33
N MET A 37 -9.80 13.15 12.15
CA MET A 37 -9.60 11.70 12.00
C MET A 37 -8.13 11.31 11.82
N LEU A 38 -7.28 12.20 11.28
CA LEU A 38 -5.87 11.92 11.01
C LEU A 38 -5.07 11.39 12.22
N PRO A 39 -5.26 11.91 13.45
CA PRO A 39 -4.61 11.38 14.65
C PRO A 39 -5.01 9.94 15.00
N ILE A 40 -6.20 9.49 14.58
CA ILE A 40 -6.71 8.13 14.82
C ILE A 40 -6.28 7.19 13.69
N PHE A 41 -6.29 7.70 12.46
CA PHE A 41 -5.93 6.92 11.28
C PHE A 41 -4.46 6.49 11.26
N ILE A 42 -3.54 7.34 11.72
CA ILE A 42 -2.10 7.02 11.76
C ILE A 42 -1.82 5.80 12.67
N PRO A 43 -2.25 5.78 13.95
CA PRO A 43 -2.07 4.62 14.82
C PRO A 43 -2.70 3.33 14.26
N ILE A 44 -3.91 3.42 13.69
CA ILE A 44 -4.58 2.25 13.10
C ILE A 44 -3.78 1.70 11.92
N SER A 45 -3.27 2.59 11.06
CA SER A 45 -2.47 2.19 9.89
C SER A 45 -1.17 1.52 10.33
N ILE A 46 -0.49 2.09 11.33
CA ILE A 46 0.75 1.51 11.89
C ILE A 46 0.45 0.15 12.53
N TYR A 47 -0.64 0.04 13.30
CA TYR A 47 -1.04 -1.21 13.92
C TYR A 47 -1.32 -2.31 12.89
N GLN A 48 -2.06 -1.99 11.83
CA GLN A 48 -2.33 -2.92 10.74
C GLN A 48 -1.03 -3.34 10.02
N PHE A 49 -0.12 -2.39 9.80
CA PHE A 49 1.18 -2.64 9.18
C PHE A 49 2.04 -3.60 10.02
N ILE A 50 2.18 -3.36 11.33
CA ILE A 50 2.93 -4.25 12.24
C ILE A 50 2.32 -5.66 12.19
N ARG A 51 1.00 -5.76 12.30
CA ARG A 51 0.30 -7.06 12.29
C ARG A 51 0.47 -7.81 10.97
N GLN A 52 0.62 -7.10 9.86
CA GLN A 52 0.90 -7.71 8.57
C GLN A 52 2.34 -8.25 8.53
N ILE A 53 3.32 -7.47 8.97
CA ILE A 53 4.73 -7.90 9.04
C ILE A 53 4.89 -9.13 9.95
N ASP A 54 4.24 -9.15 11.10
CA ASP A 54 4.32 -10.28 12.02
C ASP A 54 3.81 -11.58 11.39
N LYS A 55 2.72 -11.50 10.62
CA LYS A 55 2.18 -12.64 9.87
C LYS A 55 3.13 -13.12 8.77
N ASP A 56 3.73 -12.19 8.06
CA ASP A 56 4.66 -12.53 6.97
C ASP A 56 5.90 -13.23 7.54
N ARG A 57 6.47 -12.71 8.64
CA ARG A 57 7.60 -13.36 9.33
C ARG A 57 7.26 -14.74 9.87
N TYR A 58 6.10 -14.90 10.50
CA TYR A 58 5.67 -16.21 10.99
C TYR A 58 5.54 -17.24 9.85
N SER A 59 5.11 -16.80 8.66
CA SER A 59 5.00 -17.68 7.49
C SER A 59 6.37 -18.07 6.95
N GLU A 60 7.35 -17.16 6.97
CA GLU A 60 8.74 -17.44 6.60
C GLU A 60 9.40 -18.45 7.55
N GLU A 61 9.16 -18.33 8.86
CA GLU A 61 9.66 -19.25 9.88
C GLU A 61 9.11 -20.67 9.68
N LEU A 62 7.80 -20.80 9.45
CA LEU A 62 7.18 -22.08 9.12
C LEU A 62 7.75 -22.67 7.83
N LEU A 63 7.90 -21.85 6.78
CA LEU A 63 8.45 -22.30 5.51
C LEU A 63 9.88 -22.85 5.69
N TYR A 64 10.71 -22.15 6.46
CA TYR A 64 12.05 -22.62 6.81
C TYR A 64 12.03 -23.93 7.61
N GLU A 65 11.13 -24.09 8.57
CA GLU A 65 10.98 -25.32 9.36
C GLU A 65 10.62 -26.52 8.47
N TYR A 66 9.72 -26.33 7.51
CA TYR A 66 9.29 -27.40 6.60
C TYR A 66 10.27 -27.69 5.47
N SER A 67 11.06 -26.71 5.02
CA SER A 67 11.98 -26.86 3.88
C SER A 67 13.19 -27.75 4.18
N LYS A 68 13.50 -28.00 5.46
CA LYS A 68 14.67 -28.79 5.93
C LYS A 68 16.00 -28.37 5.30
N SER A 69 16.11 -27.14 4.84
CA SER A 69 17.29 -26.65 4.13
C SER A 69 18.30 -26.02 5.10
N ASP A 70 19.59 -26.34 4.95
CA ASP A 70 20.66 -25.78 5.79
C ASP A 70 20.98 -24.30 5.51
N ASN A 71 20.44 -23.75 4.42
CA ASN A 71 20.77 -22.41 3.93
C ASN A 71 19.88 -21.31 4.54
N LEU A 72 20.10 -21.00 5.82
CA LEU A 72 19.46 -19.90 6.56
C LEU A 72 19.45 -18.57 5.80
N LYS A 73 20.58 -18.26 5.14
CA LYS A 73 20.75 -16.99 4.43
C LYS A 73 19.71 -16.81 3.33
N SER A 74 19.31 -17.87 2.63
CA SER A 74 18.36 -17.75 1.51
C SER A 74 16.94 -17.33 1.92
N PHE A 75 16.55 -17.55 3.18
CA PHE A 75 15.23 -17.19 3.70
C PHE A 75 15.22 -15.82 4.38
N TYR A 76 16.30 -15.46 5.07
CA TYR A 76 16.36 -14.26 5.92
C TYR A 76 17.26 -13.14 5.36
N ASP A 77 17.72 -13.21 4.11
CA ASP A 77 18.64 -12.22 3.55
C ASP A 77 17.97 -10.84 3.43
N SER A 78 18.24 -9.94 4.37
CA SER A 78 17.73 -8.56 4.35
C SER A 78 18.23 -7.74 3.16
N SER A 79 19.25 -8.19 2.42
CA SER A 79 19.80 -7.50 1.24
C SER A 79 19.12 -7.85 -0.09
N MET A 80 18.29 -8.91 -0.15
CA MET A 80 17.53 -9.24 -1.38
C MET A 80 16.48 -8.17 -1.73
N LYS A 81 16.28 -7.92 -3.03
CA LYS A 81 15.23 -7.01 -3.53
C LYS A 81 13.85 -7.50 -3.06
N ASN A 82 12.99 -6.57 -2.61
CA ASN A 82 11.68 -6.88 -2.00
C ASN A 82 10.78 -7.83 -2.80
N ASN A 83 10.84 -7.79 -4.14
CA ASN A 83 9.97 -8.61 -4.98
C ASN A 83 10.31 -10.10 -4.89
N ASP A 84 11.60 -10.44 -4.77
CA ASP A 84 12.06 -11.83 -4.73
C ASP A 84 12.05 -12.40 -3.31
N LYS A 85 11.74 -11.59 -2.30
CA LYS A 85 11.63 -12.03 -0.89
C LYS A 85 10.25 -12.52 -0.50
N ASN A 86 9.21 -12.00 -1.15
CA ASN A 86 7.87 -12.26 -0.71
C ASN A 86 7.52 -13.73 -0.98
N TRP A 87 7.44 -14.52 0.10
CA TRP A 87 7.11 -15.95 0.05
C TRP A 87 5.84 -16.23 -0.76
N ARG A 88 4.88 -15.29 -0.73
CA ARG A 88 3.63 -15.40 -1.48
C ARG A 88 3.83 -15.24 -2.98
N ILE A 89 4.67 -14.29 -3.39
CA ILE A 89 5.03 -14.09 -4.80
C ILE A 89 5.82 -15.30 -5.30
N GLN A 90 6.76 -15.83 -4.51
CA GLN A 90 7.50 -17.04 -4.88
C GLN A 90 6.57 -18.25 -5.01
N TYR A 91 5.61 -18.39 -4.09
CA TYR A 91 4.61 -19.46 -4.15
C TYR A 91 3.70 -19.33 -5.36
N ASP A 92 3.22 -18.12 -5.66
CA ASP A 92 2.40 -17.86 -6.84
C ASP A 92 3.18 -18.16 -8.14
N LEU A 93 4.46 -17.77 -8.21
CA LEU A 93 5.33 -18.11 -9.33
C LEU A 93 5.55 -19.62 -9.46
N TYR A 94 5.73 -20.33 -8.34
CA TYR A 94 5.82 -21.78 -8.31
C TYR A 94 4.56 -22.46 -8.86
N LEU A 95 3.38 -21.98 -8.48
CA LEU A 95 2.12 -22.51 -9.00
C LEU A 95 1.98 -22.28 -10.51
N ILE A 96 2.35 -21.09 -11.00
CA ILE A 96 2.33 -20.78 -12.43
C ILE A 96 3.29 -21.70 -13.20
N ASP A 97 4.53 -21.84 -12.73
CA ASP A 97 5.52 -22.70 -13.37
C ASP A 97 5.07 -24.17 -13.41
N LYS A 98 4.48 -24.65 -12.31
CA LYS A 98 3.94 -26.01 -12.22
C LYS A 98 2.81 -26.27 -13.23
N GLU A 99 1.91 -25.32 -13.42
CA GLU A 99 0.79 -25.42 -14.38
C GLU A 99 1.28 -25.31 -15.84
N VAL A 100 2.34 -24.53 -16.10
CA VAL A 100 2.91 -24.39 -17.46
C VAL A 100 3.75 -25.59 -17.87
N ASN A 101 4.45 -26.22 -16.92
CA ASN A 101 5.36 -27.34 -17.16
C ASN A 101 4.75 -28.73 -16.87
N SER A 102 3.48 -28.82 -16.44
CA SER A 102 2.71 -30.08 -16.35
C SER A 102 2.00 -30.38 -17.67
#